data_AF-A0A418ZTN2-F1
#
_entry.id   AF-A0A418ZTN2-F1
#
_cell.length_a   1.000
_cell.length_b   1.000
_cell.length_c   1.000
_cell.angle_alpha   90.00
_cell.angle_beta   90.00
_cell.angle_gamma   90.00
#
_symmetry.space_group_name_H-M   'P 1'
#
loop_
_entity.id
_entity.type
_entity.pdbx_description
1 polymer ?
#
loop_
_entity_poly.entity_id
_entity_poly.type
_entity_poly.pdbx_seq_one_letter_code
_entity_poly.pdbx_strand_id
1 'polypeptide(L)'
;MFTVMLHLDGPDLFVLNKAISDFRSLFSVRIVHGAVTPDVPLFDPFDQPFSVNDAIVDIVMVWLKEVWATFGGMNVRLPVTIEGEDGFGSKPTMSLAV
;
A
#
# COMPACT_ATOMS: atom_id res chain seq x y z
N MET A 1 6.18 -11.07 3.48
CA MET A 1 4.92 -10.52 4.05
C MET A 1 4.98 -9.02 3.89
N PHE A 2 3.89 -8.38 3.48
CA PHE A 2 3.86 -6.94 3.25
C PHE A 2 2.65 -6.31 3.94
N THR A 3 2.73 -5.00 4.17
CA THR A 3 1.63 -4.22 4.74
C THR A 3 1.47 -2.95 3.94
N VAL A 4 0.24 -2.61 3.61
CA VAL A 4 -0.16 -1.34 3.01
C VAL A 4 -0.61 -0.42 4.14
N MET A 5 0.02 0.75 4.21
CA MET A 5 -0.24 1.72 5.26
C MET A 5 -0.41 3.12 4.69
N LEU A 6 -1.19 3.93 5.39
CA LEU A 6 -1.43 5.33 5.10
C LEU A 6 -0.60 6.17 6.08
N HIS A 7 0.09 7.17 5.55
CA HIS A 7 0.79 8.17 6.33
C HIS A 7 0.27 9.54 5.95
N LEU A 8 0.09 10.40 6.95
CA LEU A 8 -0.17 11.82 6.71
C LEU A 8 1.17 12.54 6.64
N ASP A 9 1.28 13.48 5.71
CA ASP A 9 2.42 14.39 5.59
C ASP A 9 1.98 15.84 5.86
N GLY A 10 2.87 16.64 6.44
CA GLY A 10 2.59 18.04 6.80
C GLY A 10 3.21 18.50 8.12
N PRO A 11 2.88 19.74 8.56
CA PRO A 11 3.29 20.24 9.86
C PRO A 11 2.73 19.34 10.97
N ASP A 12 3.48 19.20 12.07
CA ASP A 12 3.09 18.35 13.21
C ASP A 12 2.91 16.85 12.86
N LEU A 13 3.79 16.32 12.01
CA LEU A 13 3.80 14.93 11.51
C LEU A 13 3.50 13.87 12.58
N PHE A 14 4.05 14.02 13.78
CA PHE A 14 3.81 13.11 14.91
C PHE A 14 2.34 13.12 15.35
N VAL A 15 1.74 14.30 15.49
CA VAL A 15 0.34 14.46 15.92
C VAL A 15 -0.59 13.91 14.85
N LEU A 16 -0.34 14.24 13.58
CA LEU A 16 -1.14 13.77 12.44
C LEU A 16 -1.14 12.23 12.36
N ASN A 17 0.04 11.60 12.35
CA ASN A 17 0.13 10.14 12.24
C ASN A 17 -0.36 9.42 13.50
N LYS A 18 -0.26 10.05 14.67
CA LYS A 18 -0.87 9.55 15.90
C LYS A 18 -2.40 9.60 15.85
N ALA A 19 -2.99 10.65 15.26
CA ALA A 19 -4.44 10.79 15.17
C ALA A 19 -5.09 9.69 14.31
N ILE A 20 -4.36 9.12 13.35
CA ILE A 20 -4.84 8.04 12.48
C ILE A 20 -4.27 6.66 12.84
N SER A 21 -3.56 6.51 13.97
CA SER A 21 -2.79 5.30 14.28
C SER A 21 -3.61 4.01 14.19
N ASP A 22 -4.87 4.09 14.58
CA ASP A 22 -5.77 2.94 14.66
C ASP A 22 -6.34 2.55 13.29
N PHE A 23 -6.25 3.46 12.31
CA PHE A 23 -6.82 3.30 10.97
C PHE A 23 -5.76 3.29 9.86
N ARG A 24 -4.48 3.52 10.20
CA ARG A 24 -3.41 3.70 9.21
C ARG A 24 -3.02 2.41 8.48
N SER A 25 -3.30 1.23 9.03
CA SER A 25 -3.02 -0.03 8.34
C SER A 25 -4.24 -0.44 7.53
N LEU A 26 -4.12 -0.35 6.21
CA LEU A 26 -5.23 -0.65 5.29
C LEU A 26 -5.31 -2.15 5.01
N PHE A 27 -4.15 -2.79 4.85
CA PHE A 27 -4.03 -4.19 4.50
C PHE A 27 -2.72 -4.75 5.04
N SER A 28 -2.73 -5.94 5.64
CA SER A 28 -1.53 -6.56 6.21
C SER A 28 -1.60 -8.06 6.03
N VAL A 29 -0.64 -8.63 5.29
CA VAL A 29 -0.53 -10.07 5.10
C VAL A 29 0.26 -10.67 6.25
N ARG A 30 -0.31 -11.64 6.95
CA ARG A 30 0.28 -12.29 8.13
C ARG A 30 0.12 -13.80 8.05
N ILE A 31 0.96 -14.53 8.78
CA ILE A 31 0.76 -15.97 9.00
C ILE A 31 0.01 -16.13 10.32
N VAL A 32 -1.16 -16.75 10.26
CA VAL A 32 -2.01 -17.05 11.41
C VAL A 32 -2.31 -18.55 11.38
N HIS A 33 -1.93 -19.28 12.43
CA HIS A 33 -2.08 -20.74 12.52
C HIS A 33 -1.51 -21.52 11.31
N GLY A 34 -0.40 -21.04 10.73
CA GLY A 34 0.25 -21.68 9.59
C GLY A 34 -0.38 -21.40 8.22
N ALA A 35 -1.47 -20.64 8.18
CA ALA A 35 -2.09 -20.14 6.95
C ALA A 35 -1.83 -18.65 6.77
N VAL A 36 -1.84 -18.18 5.53
CA VAL A 36 -1.71 -16.75 5.23
C VAL A 36 -3.07 -16.08 5.38
N THR A 37 -3.12 -14.90 6.00
CA THR A 37 -4.32 -14.11 6.20
C THR A 37 -4.05 -12.64 5.85
N PRO A 38 -4.82 -12.03 4.93
CA PRO A 38 -5.82 -12.67 4.07
C PRO A 38 -5.18 -13.69 3.12
N ASP A 39 -6.00 -14.57 2.54
CA ASP A 39 -5.52 -15.58 1.61
C ASP A 39 -4.91 -14.91 0.38
N VAL A 40 -3.60 -15.08 0.22
CA VAL A 40 -2.85 -14.58 -0.92
C VAL A 40 -1.92 -15.69 -1.41
N PRO A 41 -1.67 -15.77 -2.73
CA PRO A 41 -0.73 -16.75 -3.26
C PRO A 41 0.64 -16.62 -2.59
N LEU A 42 1.21 -17.75 -2.20
CA LEU A 42 2.60 -17.86 -1.80
C LEU A 42 3.44 -18.13 -3.05
N PHE A 43 4.63 -17.50 -3.09
CA PHE A 43 5.58 -17.66 -4.18
C PHE A 43 6.88 -18.23 -3.62
N ASP A 44 7.53 -19.11 -4.36
CA ASP A 44 8.90 -19.51 -4.05
C ASP A 44 9.83 -18.36 -4.45
N PRO A 45 10.51 -17.68 -3.52
CA PRO A 45 11.36 -16.54 -3.85
C PRO A 45 12.60 -16.90 -4.70
N PHE A 46 12.92 -18.20 -4.83
CA PHE A 46 14.10 -18.68 -5.57
C PHE A 46 13.77 -19.28 -6.94
N ASP A 47 12.49 -19.43 -7.29
CA ASP A 47 12.03 -20.09 -8.51
C ASP A 47 11.00 -19.24 -9.28
N GLN A 48 11.27 -17.94 -9.44
CA GLN A 48 10.42 -17.05 -10.25
C GLN A 48 11.24 -16.36 -11.33
N PRO A 49 10.69 -16.21 -12.56
CA PRO A 49 11.36 -15.50 -13.65
C PRO A 49 11.28 -13.97 -13.51
N PHE A 50 10.71 -13.45 -12.41
CA PHE A 50 10.52 -12.02 -12.13
C PHE A 50 10.65 -11.73 -10.63
N SER A 51 10.85 -10.45 -10.29
CA SER A 51 10.87 -9.96 -8.92
C SER A 51 9.46 -9.94 -8.33
N VAL A 52 9.17 -10.86 -7.41
CA VAL A 52 7.87 -10.96 -6.72
C VAL A 52 7.55 -9.69 -5.94
N ASN A 53 8.54 -9.08 -5.30
CA ASN A 53 8.33 -7.86 -4.52
C ASN A 53 7.94 -6.68 -5.41
N ASP A 54 8.58 -6.54 -6.59
CA ASP A 54 8.22 -5.49 -7.54
C ASP A 54 6.80 -5.68 -8.07
N ALA A 55 6.43 -6.92 -8.38
CA ALA A 55 5.08 -7.26 -8.82
C ALA A 55 4.04 -6.94 -7.73
N ILE A 56 4.33 -7.27 -6.46
CA ILE A 56 3.44 -6.94 -5.33
C ILE A 56 3.24 -5.43 -5.24
N VAL A 57 4.31 -4.65 -5.24
CA VAL A 57 4.23 -3.18 -5.18
C VAL A 57 3.40 -2.64 -6.34
N ASP A 58 3.71 -3.05 -7.57
CA ASP A 58 3.06 -2.55 -8.78
C ASP A 58 1.57 -2.89 -8.85
N ILE A 59 1.16 -4.04 -8.30
CA ILE A 59 -0.24 -4.47 -8.20
C ILE A 59 -0.96 -3.68 -7.10
N VAL A 60 -0.33 -3.54 -5.92
CA VAL A 60 -0.89 -2.78 -4.80
C VAL A 60 -1.10 -1.33 -5.17
N MET A 61 -0.18 -0.71 -5.92
CA MET A 61 -0.33 0.67 -6.39
C MET A 61 -1.55 0.84 -7.29
N VAL A 62 -1.78 -0.10 -8.20
CA VAL A 62 -2.96 -0.09 -9.10
C VAL A 62 -4.23 -0.30 -8.30
N TRP A 63 -4.23 -1.26 -7.38
CA TRP A 63 -5.37 -1.52 -6.50
C TRP A 63 -5.73 -0.30 -5.65
N LEU A 64 -4.76 0.36 -5.03
CA LEU A 64 -4.99 1.58 -4.25
C LEU A 64 -5.60 2.71 -5.08
N LYS A 65 -5.16 2.88 -6.34
CA LYS A 65 -5.76 3.84 -7.28
C LYS A 65 -7.24 3.53 -7.53
N GLU A 66 -7.59 2.27 -7.73
CA GLU A 66 -8.98 1.84 -7.96
C GLU A 66 -9.85 2.02 -6.70
N VAL A 67 -9.31 1.69 -5.52
CA VAL A 67 -9.97 1.93 -4.23
C VAL A 67 -10.23 3.41 -4.03
N TRP A 68 -9.24 4.26 -4.30
CA TRP A 68 -9.37 5.72 -4.18
C TRP A 68 -10.43 6.28 -5.14
N ALA A 69 -10.46 5.81 -6.39
CA ALA A 69 -11.47 6.20 -7.37
C ALA A 69 -12.89 5.77 -6.94
N THR A 70 -13.02 4.57 -6.36
CA THR A 70 -14.31 4.02 -5.89
C THR A 70 -14.86 4.79 -4.70
N PHE A 71 -13.99 5.32 -3.83
CA PHE A 71 -14.40 6.19 -2.71
C PHE A 71 -14.84 7.60 -3.16
N GLY A 72 -15.03 7.79 -4.47
CA GLY A 72 -15.56 9.00 -5.07
C GLY A 72 -14.52 10.10 -5.26
N GLY A 73 -13.22 9.75 -5.19
CA GLY A 73 -12.11 10.71 -5.31
C GLY A 73 -12.39 11.96 -4.50
N MET A 74 -12.82 11.75 -3.24
CA MET A 74 -13.64 12.64 -2.41
C MET A 74 -13.60 14.11 -2.83
N ASN A 75 -14.74 14.81 -2.70
CA ASN A 75 -14.85 16.29 -2.69
C ASN A 75 -13.88 17.03 -1.73
N VAL A 76 -13.00 16.29 -1.06
CA VAL A 76 -11.89 16.67 -0.22
C VAL A 76 -10.63 16.78 -1.10
N ARG A 77 -10.14 18.01 -1.30
CA ARG A 77 -8.91 18.33 -2.06
C ARG A 77 -7.64 17.96 -1.27
N LEU A 78 -7.47 16.69 -0.93
CA LEU A 78 -6.25 16.20 -0.31
C LEU A 78 -5.33 15.61 -1.40
N PRO A 79 -4.10 16.12 -1.54
CA PRO A 79 -3.12 15.47 -2.41
C PRO A 79 -2.77 14.11 -1.82
N VAL A 80 -2.83 13.06 -2.64
CA VAL A 80 -2.44 11.69 -2.25
C VAL A 80 -1.32 11.22 -3.15
N THR A 81 -0.29 10.65 -2.53
CA THR A 81 0.83 10.02 -3.20
C THR A 81 0.87 8.56 -2.79
N ILE A 82 0.97 7.66 -3.76
CA ILE A 82 1.17 6.22 -3.53
C ILE A 82 2.63 5.88 -3.83
N GLU A 83 3.31 5.34 -2.82
CA GLU A 83 4.72 4.97 -2.87
C GLU A 83 4.89 3.48 -2.51
N GLY A 84 5.81 2.83 -3.22
CA GLY A 84 6.34 1.52 -2.83
C GLY A 84 7.47 1.68 -1.81
N GLU A 85 7.87 0.57 -1.19
CA GLU A 85 9.08 0.56 -0.34
C GLU A 85 10.34 0.74 -1.21
N ASP A 86 11.32 1.50 -0.70
CA ASP A 86 12.53 1.86 -1.44
C ASP A 86 13.23 0.63 -2.05
N GLY A 87 13.48 0.70 -3.35
CA GLY A 87 14.12 -0.38 -4.11
C GLY A 87 13.17 -1.46 -4.61
N PHE A 88 11.85 -1.32 -4.39
CA PHE A 88 10.83 -2.21 -4.92
C PHE A 88 9.82 -1.50 -5.81
N GLY A 89 9.34 -2.21 -6.82
CA GLY A 89 8.40 -1.72 -7.83
C GLY A 89 9.11 -1.28 -9.11
N SER A 90 8.43 -1.46 -10.25
CA SER A 90 8.93 -1.02 -11.55
C SER A 90 8.26 0.26 -12.04
N LYS A 91 7.17 0.66 -11.37
CA LYS A 91 6.40 1.87 -11.70
C LYS A 91 6.87 3.06 -10.87
N PRO A 92 6.89 4.27 -11.45
CA PRO A 92 7.13 5.48 -10.68
C PRO A 92 6.00 5.72 -9.67
N THR A 93 6.32 6.43 -8.60
CA THR A 93 5.38 6.98 -7.63
C THR A 93 4.15 7.57 -8.31
N MET A 94 2.95 7.21 -7.83
CA MET A 94 1.71 7.67 -8.43
C MET A 94 1.10 8.80 -7.59
N SER A 95 1.00 9.99 -8.20
CA SER A 95 0.20 11.07 -7.63
C SER A 95 -1.26 10.92 -8.07
N LEU A 96 -2.16 10.88 -7.10
CA LEU A 96 -3.60 10.90 -7.32
C LEU A 96 -4.05 12.37 -7.18
N ALA A 97 -3.97 13.11 -8.28
CA ALA A 97 -4.56 14.43 -8.35
C ALA A 97 -6.10 14.33 -8.38
N VAL A 98 -6.77 15.24 -7.67
CA VAL A 98 -8.20 15.53 -7.84
C VAL A 98 -8.34 16.65 -8.87
#